data_AF-N0CYN2-F1
#
_entry.id   AF-N0CYN2-F1
#
_cell.length_a   1.000
_cell.length_b   1.000
_cell.length_c   1.000
_cell.angle_alpha   90.00
_cell.angle_beta   90.00
_cell.angle_gamma   90.00
#
_symmetry.space_group_name_H-M   'P 1'
#
loop_
_entity.id
_entity.type
_entity.pdbx_description
1 polymer ?
#
loop_
_entity_poly.entity_id
_entity_poly.type
_entity_poly.pdbx_seq_one_letter_code
_entity_poly.pdbx_strand_id
1 'polypeptide(L)'
;MSDLVTTLPGMDSLLREVLDLQQSWTARKNPEMDKRGSLISSQLPAELRKSLPLLASVLGVAEAEVGVEGSNGAGFNAKIPWVRVYEPRRSPGATIGWYLVYLFSTTGDRVYLSLIQGTTVWTGGMFAPRKPAELQSRVDWARPLLSSSVTSRTDLVTSLRCRAIRPG
;
A
#
# COMPACT_ATOMS: atom_id res chain seq x y z
N MET A 1 28.96 -6.80 -9.80
CA MET A 1 28.19 -6.67 -8.54
C MET A 1 26.73 -6.77 -8.92
N SER A 2 26.25 -8.01 -8.93
CA SER A 2 25.13 -8.51 -9.72
C SER A 2 23.78 -8.26 -9.04
N ASP A 3 22.84 -7.75 -9.83
CA ASP A 3 21.39 -7.76 -9.73
C ASP A 3 20.76 -8.40 -8.49
N LEU A 4 20.23 -7.55 -7.61
CA LEU A 4 19.23 -7.90 -6.61
C LEU A 4 17.94 -7.11 -6.88
N VAL A 5 17.51 -7.12 -8.14
CA VAL A 5 16.09 -6.95 -8.48
C VAL A 5 15.61 -8.33 -8.91
N THR A 6 15.50 -9.24 -7.95
CA THR A 6 14.69 -10.44 -8.14
C THR A 6 13.24 -9.97 -8.11
N THR A 7 12.74 -9.46 -9.24
CA THR A 7 11.30 -9.40 -9.48
C THR A 7 10.80 -10.82 -9.32
N LEU A 8 10.05 -11.08 -8.24
CA LEU A 8 9.35 -12.33 -8.06
C LEU A 8 8.38 -12.43 -9.25
N PRO A 9 8.57 -13.34 -10.21
CA PRO A 9 7.79 -13.32 -11.44
C PRO A 9 6.28 -13.47 -11.18
N GLY A 10 5.91 -14.07 -10.04
CA GLY A 10 4.53 -14.09 -9.55
C GLY A 10 4.01 -12.72 -9.14
N MET A 11 4.82 -11.87 -8.49
CA MET A 11 4.42 -10.52 -8.08
C MET A 11 4.07 -9.65 -9.28
N ASP A 12 4.93 -9.60 -10.29
CA ASP A 12 4.72 -8.75 -11.47
C ASP A 12 3.44 -9.11 -12.22
N SER A 13 3.16 -10.42 -12.35
CA SER A 13 1.92 -10.91 -12.97
C SER A 13 0.70 -10.47 -12.17
N LEU A 14 0.71 -10.63 -10.85
CA LEU A 14 -0.41 -10.25 -9.97
C LEU A 14 -0.63 -8.73 -9.98
N LEU A 15 0.44 -7.93 -9.96
CA LEU A 15 0.36 -6.48 -10.02
C LEU A 15 -0.26 -6.01 -11.35
N ARG A 16 0.18 -6.57 -12.48
CA ARG A 16 -0.39 -6.26 -13.80
C ARG A 16 -1.87 -6.63 -13.89
N GLU A 17 -2.23 -7.81 -13.40
CA GLU A 17 -3.63 -8.26 -13.44
C GLU A 17 -4.55 -7.35 -12.61
N VAL A 18 -4.10 -6.86 -11.45
CA VAL A 18 -4.87 -5.86 -10.70
C VAL A 18 -4.99 -4.55 -11.47
N LEU A 19 -3.93 -4.09 -12.12
CA LEU A 19 -3.93 -2.87 -12.94
C LEU A 19 -4.89 -2.98 -14.12
N ASP A 20 -4.95 -4.12 -14.79
CA ASP A 20 -5.88 -4.36 -15.89
C ASP A 20 -7.34 -4.34 -15.40
N LEU A 21 -7.65 -5.05 -14.31
CA LEU A 21 -8.99 -5.04 -13.71
C LEU A 21 -9.39 -3.66 -13.17
N GLN A 22 -8.43 -2.87 -12.71
CA GLN A 22 -8.66 -1.52 -12.20
C GLN A 22 -9.19 -0.56 -13.28
N GLN A 23 -8.85 -0.77 -14.55
CA GLN A 23 -9.34 0.06 -15.67
C GLN A 23 -10.86 -0.04 -15.84
N SER A 24 -11.45 -1.17 -15.45
CA SER A 24 -12.90 -1.43 -15.47
C SER A 24 -13.56 -1.27 -14.10
N TRP A 25 -12.96 -0.47 -13.19
CA TRP A 25 -13.47 -0.34 -11.82
C TRP A 25 -14.94 0.07 -11.77
N THR A 26 -15.70 -0.65 -10.95
CA THR A 26 -17.03 -0.22 -10.51
C THR A 26 -17.16 -0.35 -9.00
N ALA A 27 -17.95 0.51 -8.36
CA ALA A 27 -18.20 0.44 -6.92
C ALA A 27 -18.97 -0.83 -6.53
N ARG A 28 -19.85 -1.32 -7.43
CA ARG A 28 -20.70 -2.49 -7.20
C ARG A 28 -19.94 -3.78 -7.48
N LYS A 29 -20.43 -4.89 -6.94
CA LYS A 29 -19.88 -6.21 -7.22
C LYS A 29 -20.18 -6.62 -8.65
N ASN A 30 -19.17 -7.18 -9.29
CA ASN A 30 -19.24 -7.88 -10.56
C ASN A 30 -18.08 -8.91 -10.57
N PRO A 31 -18.06 -9.87 -11.51
CA PRO A 31 -17.01 -10.89 -11.54
C PRO A 31 -15.58 -10.34 -11.59
N GLU A 32 -15.35 -9.24 -12.32
CA GLU A 32 -14.03 -8.58 -12.42
C GLU A 32 -13.58 -7.98 -11.09
N MET A 33 -14.48 -7.32 -10.37
CA MET A 33 -14.20 -6.70 -9.08
C MET A 33 -14.09 -7.73 -7.96
N ASP A 34 -14.82 -8.85 -8.04
CA ASP A 34 -14.64 -9.97 -7.13
C ASP A 34 -13.27 -10.63 -7.33
N LYS A 35 -12.84 -10.78 -8.59
CA LYS A 35 -11.49 -11.23 -8.93
C LYS A 35 -10.41 -10.27 -8.43
N ARG A 36 -10.57 -8.96 -8.68
CA ARG A 36 -9.66 -7.93 -8.15
C ARG A 36 -9.60 -7.98 -6.62
N GLY A 37 -10.75 -8.18 -5.98
CA GLY A 37 -10.86 -8.37 -4.54
C GLY A 37 -10.01 -9.54 -4.04
N SER A 38 -10.12 -10.72 -4.68
CA SER A 38 -9.32 -11.91 -4.36
C SER A 38 -7.82 -11.67 -4.54
N LEU A 39 -7.41 -11.02 -5.63
CA LEU A 39 -6.02 -10.67 -5.88
C LEU A 39 -5.46 -9.78 -4.75
N ILE A 40 -6.20 -8.74 -4.37
CA ILE A 40 -5.81 -7.77 -3.36
C ILE A 40 -5.79 -8.37 -1.95
N SER A 41 -6.84 -9.09 -1.55
CA SER A 41 -6.98 -9.54 -0.15
C SER A 41 -6.32 -10.88 0.15
N SER A 42 -5.97 -11.66 -0.88
CA SER A 42 -5.44 -13.02 -0.71
C SER A 42 -4.15 -13.24 -1.48
N GLN A 43 -4.15 -13.14 -2.80
CA GLN A 43 -3.04 -13.62 -3.63
C GLN A 43 -1.79 -12.75 -3.50
N LEU A 44 -1.93 -11.42 -3.59
CA LEU A 44 -0.81 -10.49 -3.38
C LEU A 44 -0.24 -10.59 -1.95
N PRO A 45 -1.05 -10.61 -0.88
CA PRO A 45 -0.55 -10.91 0.45
C PRO A 45 0.18 -12.25 0.57
N ALA A 46 -0.32 -13.31 -0.05
CA ALA A 46 0.34 -14.61 -0.04
C ALA A 46 1.69 -14.57 -0.75
N GLU A 47 1.79 -13.88 -1.87
CA GLU A 47 3.05 -13.71 -2.60
C GLU A 47 4.07 -12.90 -1.79
N LEU A 48 3.66 -11.79 -1.18
CA LEU A 48 4.52 -10.98 -0.30
C LEU A 48 5.03 -11.76 0.91
N ARG A 49 4.21 -12.68 1.44
CA ARG A 49 4.61 -13.50 2.60
C ARG A 49 5.77 -14.45 2.29
N LYS A 50 6.03 -14.78 1.02
CA LYS A 50 7.22 -15.55 0.64
C LYS A 50 8.52 -14.80 0.94
N SER A 51 8.47 -13.47 1.07
CA SER A 51 9.60 -12.61 1.39
C SER A 51 9.67 -12.21 2.87
N LEU A 52 8.83 -12.79 3.76
CA LEU A 52 8.87 -12.46 5.19
C LEU A 52 10.26 -12.62 5.83
N PRO A 53 11.05 -13.68 5.55
CA PRO A 53 12.38 -13.82 6.17
C PRO A 53 13.29 -12.62 5.87
N LEU A 54 13.31 -12.17 4.62
CA LEU A 54 14.09 -11.01 4.19
C LEU A 54 13.55 -9.73 4.84
N LEU A 55 12.23 -9.53 4.82
CA LEU A 55 11.60 -8.33 5.38
C LEU A 55 11.81 -8.24 6.89
N ALA A 56 11.67 -9.35 7.62
CA ALA A 56 11.89 -9.45 9.05
C ALA A 56 13.35 -9.13 9.41
N SER A 57 14.30 -9.69 8.66
CA SER A 57 15.73 -9.40 8.81
C SER A 57 16.04 -7.92 8.62
N VAL A 58 15.50 -7.29 7.57
CA VAL A 58 15.69 -5.85 7.29
C VAL A 58 15.03 -4.97 8.37
N LEU A 59 13.87 -5.37 8.88
CA LEU A 59 13.14 -4.64 9.93
C LEU A 59 13.73 -4.85 11.33
N GLY A 60 14.58 -5.85 11.52
CA GLY A 60 15.14 -6.23 12.81
C GLY A 60 14.10 -6.80 13.77
N VAL A 61 13.12 -7.55 13.25
CA VAL A 61 12.01 -8.14 14.02
C VAL A 61 11.87 -9.63 13.69
N ALA A 62 11.09 -10.38 14.49
CA ALA A 62 10.80 -11.77 14.15
C ALA A 62 9.83 -11.85 12.95
N GLU A 63 9.90 -12.93 12.16
CA GLU A 63 8.99 -13.12 11.01
C GLU A 63 7.51 -13.08 11.39
N ALA A 64 7.18 -13.65 12.56
CA ALA A 64 5.82 -13.63 13.11
C ALA A 64 5.33 -12.20 13.48
N GLU A 65 6.23 -11.23 13.57
CA GLU A 65 5.94 -9.82 13.84
C GLU A 65 5.79 -9.00 12.56
N VAL A 66 5.88 -9.61 11.36
CA VAL A 66 5.63 -8.93 10.08
C VAL A 66 4.24 -9.29 9.57
N GLY A 67 3.36 -8.30 9.55
CA GLY A 67 2.02 -8.37 9.00
C GLY A 67 1.97 -8.03 7.52
N VAL A 68 1.11 -8.73 6.79
CA VAL A 68 0.74 -8.41 5.40
C VAL A 68 -0.77 -8.46 5.27
N GLU A 69 -1.35 -7.40 4.72
CA GLU A 69 -2.80 -7.21 4.60
C GLU A 69 -3.12 -6.49 3.29
N GLY A 70 -4.22 -6.85 2.62
CA GLY A 70 -4.74 -6.08 1.50
C GLY A 70 -6.22 -5.76 1.66
N SER A 71 -6.62 -4.61 1.14
CA SER A 71 -8.02 -4.15 1.19
C SER A 71 -8.49 -3.66 -0.17
N ASN A 72 -9.63 -4.21 -0.57
CA ASN A 72 -10.40 -3.78 -1.75
C ASN A 72 -11.64 -2.95 -1.34
N GLY A 73 -11.67 -2.42 -0.11
CA GLY A 73 -12.84 -1.74 0.48
C GLY A 73 -13.75 -2.68 1.29
N ALA A 74 -14.53 -2.09 2.20
CA ALA A 74 -15.55 -2.79 2.98
C ALA A 74 -16.94 -2.44 2.41
N GLY A 75 -17.69 -3.46 1.99
CA GLY A 75 -19.00 -3.30 1.34
C GLY A 75 -18.91 -3.00 -0.15
N PHE A 76 -18.51 -1.76 -0.51
CA PHE A 76 -18.25 -1.38 -1.90
C PHE A 76 -16.78 -1.54 -2.28
N ASN A 77 -16.55 -1.77 -3.56
CA ASN A 77 -15.20 -1.83 -4.12
C ASN A 77 -14.53 -0.47 -4.04
N ALA A 78 -13.41 -0.40 -3.32
CA ALA A 78 -12.61 0.81 -3.20
C ALA A 78 -12.10 1.26 -4.58
N LYS A 79 -12.13 2.59 -4.82
CA LYS A 79 -11.50 3.19 -6.00
C LYS A 79 -9.98 3.01 -6.02
N ILE A 80 -9.37 2.91 -4.84
CA ILE A 80 -7.93 2.79 -4.63
C ILE A 80 -7.73 1.56 -3.73
N PRO A 81 -7.63 0.36 -4.30
CA PRO A 81 -7.27 -0.82 -3.52
C PRO A 81 -5.79 -0.73 -3.11
N TRP A 82 -5.42 -1.47 -2.06
CA TRP A 82 -4.06 -1.44 -1.54
C TRP A 82 -3.64 -2.75 -0.88
N VAL A 83 -2.32 -2.98 -0.81
CA VAL A 83 -1.71 -4.09 -0.06
C VAL A 83 -0.54 -3.54 0.75
N ARG A 84 -0.55 -3.73 2.08
CA ARG A 84 0.45 -3.20 3.00
C ARG A 84 1.28 -4.30 3.67
N VAL A 85 2.51 -3.93 4.02
CA VAL A 85 3.44 -4.69 4.86
C VAL A 85 3.77 -3.82 6.07
N TYR A 86 3.68 -4.38 7.27
CA TYR A 86 3.77 -3.61 8.51
C TYR A 86 4.26 -4.44 9.70
N GLU A 87 4.77 -3.79 10.74
CA GLU A 87 4.99 -4.41 12.04
C GLU A 87 3.83 -4.02 12.96
N PRO A 88 3.05 -4.96 13.54
CA PRO A 88 1.86 -4.64 14.34
C PRO A 88 2.09 -3.69 15.51
N ARG A 89 3.28 -3.70 16.13
CA ARG A 89 3.63 -2.78 17.21
C ARG A 89 3.81 -1.34 16.72
N ARG A 90 4.35 -1.15 15.51
CA ARG A 90 4.57 0.16 14.89
C ARG A 90 3.37 0.65 14.08
N SER A 91 2.54 -0.26 13.59
CA SER A 91 1.32 0.03 12.83
C SER A 91 0.21 -0.99 13.13
N PRO A 92 -0.51 -0.83 14.25
CA PRO A 92 -1.56 -1.77 14.65
C PRO A 92 -2.77 -1.78 13.70
N GLY A 93 -2.91 -0.76 12.84
CA GLY A 93 -3.93 -0.71 11.81
C GLY A 93 -3.55 0.24 10.68
N ALA A 94 -4.23 0.17 9.54
CA ALA A 94 -3.94 1.03 8.38
C ALA A 94 -4.11 2.54 8.67
N THR A 95 -4.78 2.91 9.75
CA THR A 95 -4.98 4.32 10.17
C THR A 95 -4.00 4.78 11.26
N ILE A 96 -3.10 3.89 11.71
CA ILE A 96 -2.20 4.12 12.83
C ILE A 96 -0.78 3.69 12.46
N GLY A 97 0.18 4.58 12.70
CA GLY A 97 1.60 4.29 12.50
C GLY A 97 2.08 4.44 11.06
N TRP A 98 3.24 3.85 10.79
CA TRP A 98 3.91 3.86 9.48
C TRP A 98 4.02 2.44 8.92
N TYR A 99 3.88 2.32 7.60
CA TYR A 99 3.93 1.04 6.92
C TYR A 99 4.28 1.20 5.44
N LEU A 100 4.75 0.12 4.82
CA LEU A 100 4.93 0.05 3.38
C LEU A 100 3.62 -0.38 2.73
N VAL A 101 3.26 0.20 1.60
CA VAL A 101 2.03 -0.11 0.89
C VAL A 101 2.20 -0.03 -0.62
N TYR A 102 1.62 -0.99 -1.32
CA TYR A 102 1.29 -0.89 -2.74
C TYR A 102 -0.06 -0.19 -2.87
N LEU A 103 -0.05 1.00 -3.47
CA LEU A 103 -1.24 1.80 -3.76
C LEU A 103 -1.53 1.75 -5.27
N PHE A 104 -2.67 1.17 -5.64
CA PHE A 104 -3.09 1.11 -7.03
C PHE A 104 -3.78 2.41 -7.43
N SER A 105 -3.34 3.01 -8.54
CA SER A 105 -3.96 4.21 -9.11
C SER A 105 -5.43 3.98 -9.43
N THR A 106 -6.24 5.04 -9.40
CA THR A 106 -7.66 4.96 -9.76
C THR A 106 -7.87 4.56 -11.22
N THR A 107 -6.93 4.93 -12.08
CA THR A 107 -6.90 4.71 -13.53
C THR A 107 -6.40 3.34 -13.94
N GLY A 108 -5.68 2.62 -13.07
CA GLY A 108 -5.09 1.32 -13.40
C GLY A 108 -3.84 1.40 -14.27
N ASP A 109 -3.22 2.57 -14.42
CA ASP A 109 -2.00 2.75 -15.22
C ASP A 109 -0.71 2.55 -14.39
N ARG A 110 -0.83 2.67 -13.06
CA ARG A 110 0.31 2.70 -12.14
C ARG A 110 -0.01 2.05 -10.79
N VAL A 111 1.00 1.44 -10.19
CA VAL A 111 1.03 1.07 -8.76
C VAL A 111 2.24 1.73 -8.11
N TYR A 112 2.05 2.25 -6.89
CA TYR A 112 3.09 2.94 -6.14
C TYR A 112 3.49 2.13 -4.92
N LEU A 113 4.77 1.78 -4.78
CA LEU A 113 5.33 1.34 -3.51
C LEU A 113 5.65 2.58 -2.67
N SER A 114 4.98 2.71 -1.53
CA SER A 114 5.03 3.92 -0.71
C SER A 114 5.31 3.57 0.74
N LEU A 115 6.22 4.31 1.36
CA LEU A 115 6.25 4.42 2.82
C LEU A 115 5.24 5.50 3.21
N ILE A 116 4.18 5.10 3.92
CA ILE A 116 3.07 5.98 4.27
C ILE A 116 2.81 5.94 5.77
N GLN A 117 2.04 6.92 6.23
CA GLN A 117 1.50 7.04 7.58
C GLN A 117 -0.03 6.97 7.54
N GLY A 118 -0.65 6.52 8.63
CA GLY A 118 -2.10 6.58 8.77
C GLY A 118 -2.64 8.02 8.65
N THR A 119 -3.37 8.31 7.57
CA THR A 119 -3.84 9.68 7.26
C THR A 119 -5.24 10.01 7.77
N THR A 120 -5.97 9.01 8.27
CA THR A 120 -7.30 9.18 8.84
C THR A 120 -7.32 8.78 10.31
N VAL A 121 -8.28 9.32 11.04
CA VAL A 121 -8.56 8.99 12.44
C VAL A 121 -10.00 8.59 12.58
N TRP A 122 -10.27 7.61 13.45
CA TRP A 122 -11.63 7.27 13.84
C TRP A 122 -12.16 8.31 14.83
N THR A 123 -13.29 8.95 14.53
CA THR A 123 -13.89 9.97 15.38
C THR A 123 -15.17 9.48 16.08
N GLY A 124 -15.26 8.18 16.37
CA GLY A 124 -16.40 7.60 17.10
C GLY A 124 -17.63 7.25 16.25
N GLY A 125 -17.53 7.36 14.92
CA GLY A 125 -18.62 6.99 14.01
C GLY A 125 -18.24 7.06 12.52
N MET A 126 -17.20 7.83 12.19
CA MET A 126 -16.65 7.88 10.84
C MET A 126 -15.13 8.07 10.87
N PHE A 127 -14.50 7.80 9.73
CA PHE A 127 -13.11 8.19 9.50
C PHE A 127 -13.05 9.64 9.04
N ALA A 128 -12.29 10.47 9.75
CA ALA A 128 -11.98 11.83 9.36
C ALA A 128 -10.50 11.95 8.94
N PRO A 129 -10.17 12.77 7.94
CA PRO A 129 -8.78 13.06 7.61
C PRO A 129 -8.08 13.75 8.78
N ARG A 130 -6.82 13.40 9.03
CA ARG A 130 -5.96 14.15 9.95
C ARG A 130 -5.74 15.56 9.42
N LYS A 131 -5.44 16.50 10.32
CA LYS A 131 -5.13 17.88 9.94
C LYS A 131 -3.89 17.89 9.04
N PRO A 132 -3.87 18.65 7.93
CA PRO A 132 -2.71 18.70 7.03
C PRO A 132 -1.39 19.03 7.73
N ALA A 133 -1.43 19.94 8.71
CA ALA A 133 -0.25 20.30 9.51
C ALA A 133 0.31 19.10 10.30
N GLU A 134 -0.54 18.25 10.88
CA GLU A 134 -0.10 17.06 11.61
C GLU A 134 0.59 16.06 10.66
N LEU A 135 0.01 15.87 9.47
CA LEU A 135 0.60 15.01 8.45
C LEU A 135 1.95 15.55 7.98
N GLN A 136 2.05 16.86 7.75
CA GLN A 136 3.26 17.52 7.30
C GLN A 136 4.38 17.39 8.35
N SER A 137 4.10 17.68 9.63
CA SER A 137 5.10 17.53 10.70
C SER A 137 5.67 16.12 10.80
N ARG A 138 4.84 15.10 10.60
CA ARG A 138 5.29 13.70 10.56
C ARG A 138 6.16 13.40 9.33
N VAL A 139 5.84 13.98 8.17
CA VAL A 139 6.66 13.88 6.95
C VAL A 139 8.02 14.55 7.17
N ASP A 140 8.03 15.76 7.75
CA ASP A 140 9.25 16.54 7.98
C ASP A 140 10.19 15.83 8.95
N TRP A 141 9.65 15.14 9.96
CA TRP A 141 10.42 14.28 10.85
C TRP A 141 11.01 13.05 10.14
N ALA A 142 10.24 12.39 9.28
CA ALA A 142 10.64 11.12 8.66
C ALA A 142 11.65 11.29 7.51
N ARG A 143 11.50 12.34 6.68
CA ARG A 143 12.31 12.51 5.46
C ARG A 143 13.82 12.55 5.71
N PRO A 144 14.35 13.27 6.71
CA PRO A 144 15.78 13.26 7.00
C PRO A 144 16.32 11.86 7.32
N LEU A 145 15.54 11.05 8.03
CA LEU A 145 15.89 9.68 8.42
C LEU A 145 16.01 8.72 7.22
N LEU A 146 15.32 9.04 6.13
CA LEU A 146 15.27 8.21 4.92
C LEU A 146 16.25 8.67 3.84
N SER A 147 16.83 9.86 3.98
CA SER A 147 17.63 10.52 2.95
C SER A 147 18.71 9.63 2.36
N SER A 148 19.53 8.99 3.21
CA SER A 148 20.60 8.08 2.79
C SER A 148 20.10 6.87 2.00
N SER A 149 18.90 6.37 2.32
CA SER A 149 18.31 5.17 1.72
C SER A 149 17.57 5.42 0.39
N VAL A 150 17.16 6.67 0.12
CA VAL A 150 16.32 7.00 -1.05
C VAL A 150 16.97 7.98 -2.04
N THR A 151 18.09 8.62 -1.70
CA THR A 151 18.72 9.64 -2.58
C THR A 151 19.19 9.07 -3.92
N SER A 152 19.54 7.79 -3.99
CA SER A 152 19.98 7.13 -5.23
C SER A 152 18.82 6.67 -6.13
N ARG A 153 17.56 6.79 -5.68
CA ARG A 153 16.38 6.34 -6.43
C ARG A 153 15.91 7.42 -7.40
N THR A 154 16.14 7.22 -8.69
CA THR A 154 15.69 8.13 -9.76
C THR A 154 14.18 8.10 -10.00
N ASP A 155 13.51 7.05 -9.53
CA ASP A 155 12.07 6.84 -9.59
C ASP A 155 11.32 7.34 -8.33
N LEU A 156 12.03 7.97 -7.39
CA LEU A 156 11.44 8.47 -6.15
C LEU A 156 10.45 9.61 -6.43
N VAL A 157 9.20 9.39 -6.03
CA VAL A 157 8.16 10.43 -6.02
C VAL A 157 7.87 10.84 -4.57
N THR A 158 7.95 12.14 -4.27
CA THR A 158 7.80 12.67 -2.91
C THR A 158 6.36 13.08 -2.56
N SER A 159 5.45 13.05 -3.53
CA SER A 159 4.02 13.32 -3.34
C SER A 159 3.18 12.50 -4.31
N LEU A 160 2.12 11.87 -3.79
CA LEU A 160 1.17 11.11 -4.60
C LEU A 160 -0.11 11.92 -4.76
N ARG A 161 -0.53 12.13 -6.01
CA ARG A 161 -1.86 12.67 -6.31
C ARG A 161 -2.77 11.53 -6.74
N CYS A 162 -3.39 10.87 -5.77
CA CYS A 162 -4.47 9.93 -6.07
C CYS A 162 -5.74 10.75 -6.38
N ARG A 163 -5.98 11.03 -7.67
CA ARG A 163 -7.11 11.85 -8.13
C ARG A 163 -8.42 11.08 -7.90
N ALA A 164 -8.99 11.18 -6.70
CA ALA A 164 -10.35 10.73 -6.43
C ALA A 164 -11.32 11.82 -6.93
N ILE A 165 -11.59 11.85 -8.23
CA ILE A 165 -12.68 12.69 -8.75
C ILE A 165 -13.97 12.17 -8.08
N ARG A 166 -14.60 13.02 -7.25
CA ARG A 166 -16.00 12.81 -6.84
C ARG A 166 -16.83 13.02 -8.11
N PRO A 167 -17.65 12.06 -8.55
CA PRO A 167 -18.74 12.40 -9.46
C PRO A 167 -19.61 13.42 -8.72
N GLY A 168 -19.87 14.55 -9.37
CA GLY A 168 -20.95 15.45 -8.98
C GLY A 168 -22.31 14.82 -9.27
#